data_AF-A0A959IDR9-F1
#
_entry.id   AF-A0A959IDR9-F1
#
_cell.length_a   1.000
_cell.length_b   1.000
_cell.length_c   1.000
_cell.angle_alpha   90.00
_cell.angle_beta   90.00
_cell.angle_gamma   90.00
#
_symmetry.space_group_name_H-M   'P 1'
#
loop_
_entity.id
_entity.type
_entity.pdbx_description
1 polymer ?
#
loop_
_entity_poly.entity_id
_entity_poly.type
_entity_poly.pdbx_seq_one_letter_code
_entity_poly.pdbx_strand_id
1 'polypeptide(L)'
;QKMATRGVDGYLITTLDDIAWLLNLRGQDVECNPVFYSFLFLEPGGGRLFVEEKKVPAGLRTNLQAAGIELQAYATVGDFLQALPAGKKVLIDPASANAEIYAQLSHAALQEGDNIVLPLKAIKNETEIGHIREVMVKDGVALLKLYRWLEATLQ
;
A
#
# COMPACT_ATOMS: atom_id res chain seq x y z
N GLN A 1 12.37 4.66 -10.88
CA GLN A 1 12.28 4.87 -12.34
C GLN A 1 11.06 5.71 -12.73
N LYS A 2 9.82 5.26 -12.50
CA LYS A 2 8.59 6.02 -12.86
C LYS A 2 8.55 7.45 -12.28
N MET A 3 8.97 7.62 -11.02
CA MET A 3 9.13 8.96 -10.40
C MET A 3 10.07 9.87 -11.19
N ALA A 4 11.24 9.35 -11.59
CA ALA A 4 12.22 10.09 -12.38
C ALA A 4 11.66 10.48 -13.76
N THR A 5 10.95 9.57 -14.44
CA THR A 5 10.26 9.87 -15.72
C THR A 5 9.22 10.97 -15.58
N ARG A 6 8.54 11.04 -14.44
CA ARG A 6 7.55 12.09 -14.13
C ARG A 6 8.18 13.38 -13.60
N GLY A 7 9.48 13.40 -13.33
CA GLY A 7 10.19 14.58 -12.81
C GLY A 7 9.78 14.97 -11.40
N VAL A 8 9.41 13.99 -10.55
CA VAL A 8 8.99 14.23 -9.16
C VAL A 8 10.05 13.76 -8.16
N ASP A 9 10.18 14.50 -7.07
CA ASP A 9 11.15 14.27 -5.99
C ASP A 9 10.57 13.38 -4.87
N GLY A 10 9.24 13.34 -4.76
CA GLY A 10 8.50 12.55 -3.77
C GLY A 10 7.25 11.94 -4.36
N TYR A 11 6.80 10.82 -3.80
CA TYR A 11 5.53 10.20 -4.14
C TYR A 11 4.80 9.77 -2.88
N LEU A 12 3.63 10.36 -2.65
CA LEU A 12 2.75 9.98 -1.55
C LEU A 12 1.73 8.94 -2.02
N ILE A 13 1.70 7.81 -1.34
CA ILE A 13 0.74 6.72 -1.54
C ILE A 13 -0.18 6.68 -0.31
N THR A 14 -1.49 6.76 -0.54
CA THR A 14 -2.52 6.77 0.50
C THR A 14 -3.42 5.52 0.47
N THR A 15 -3.36 4.73 -0.59
CA THR A 15 -4.12 3.48 -0.77
C THR A 15 -3.44 2.31 -0.09
N LEU A 16 -4.15 1.67 0.85
CA LEU A 16 -3.58 0.66 1.73
C LEU A 16 -3.13 -0.61 0.98
N ASP A 17 -3.86 -1.00 -0.06
CA ASP A 17 -3.55 -2.20 -0.85
C ASP A 17 -2.35 -1.98 -1.78
N ASP A 18 -2.11 -0.75 -2.25
CA ASP A 18 -0.87 -0.39 -2.97
C ASP A 18 0.34 -0.44 -2.06
N ILE A 19 0.23 0.09 -0.84
CA ILE A 19 1.31 0.02 0.17
C ILE A 19 1.61 -1.44 0.50
N ALA A 20 0.58 -2.24 0.76
CA ALA A 20 0.69 -3.67 1.07
C ALA A 20 1.33 -4.46 -0.08
N TRP A 21 0.94 -4.20 -1.33
CA TRP A 21 1.52 -4.86 -2.50
C TRP A 21 2.97 -4.44 -2.72
N LEU A 22 3.26 -3.14 -2.68
CA LEU A 22 4.60 -2.62 -2.97
C LEU A 22 5.65 -3.08 -1.95
N LEU A 23 5.30 -3.13 -0.67
CA LEU A 23 6.20 -3.56 0.40
C LEU A 23 6.13 -5.07 0.68
N ASN A 24 5.26 -5.81 -0.02
CA ASN A 24 4.95 -7.22 0.27
C ASN A 24 4.57 -7.47 1.74
N LEU A 25 3.79 -6.56 2.33
CA LEU A 25 3.30 -6.65 3.71
C LEU A 25 1.81 -6.90 3.76
N ARG A 26 1.32 -7.51 4.84
CA ARG A 26 -0.11 -7.74 5.09
C ARG A 26 -0.48 -7.37 6.52
N GLY A 27 -1.73 -6.98 6.70
CA GLY A 27 -2.31 -6.60 7.98
C GLY A 27 -3.71 -7.18 8.18
N GLN A 28 -4.35 -6.80 9.27
CA GLN A 28 -5.70 -7.26 9.65
C GLN A 28 -6.61 -6.09 10.08
N ASP A 29 -6.26 -4.86 9.68
CA ASP A 29 -6.96 -3.67 10.15
C ASP A 29 -8.33 -3.49 9.49
N VAL A 30 -8.52 -4.05 8.29
CA VAL A 30 -9.76 -3.97 7.52
C VAL A 30 -10.33 -5.37 7.34
N GLU A 31 -11.59 -5.55 7.73
CA GLU A 31 -12.28 -6.82 7.56
C GLU A 31 -12.28 -7.27 6.09
N CYS A 32 -12.04 -8.56 5.85
CA CYS A 32 -11.95 -9.19 4.52
C CYS A 32 -10.82 -8.70 3.60
N ASN A 33 -10.02 -7.70 4.00
CA ASN A 33 -8.92 -7.15 3.20
C ASN A 33 -7.62 -7.18 4.01
N PRO A 34 -6.60 -7.96 3.63
CA PRO A 34 -5.39 -8.15 4.45
C PRO A 34 -4.42 -6.97 4.36
N VAL A 35 -4.90 -5.77 4.69
CA VAL A 35 -4.21 -4.48 4.65
C VAL A 35 -4.09 -3.87 6.06
N PHE A 36 -3.28 -2.82 6.19
CA PHE A 36 -3.00 -2.12 7.45
C PHE A 36 -3.04 -0.61 7.24
N TYR A 37 -3.58 0.13 8.21
CA TYR A 37 -3.66 1.59 8.14
C TYR A 37 -2.25 2.18 8.05
N SER A 38 -1.98 2.85 6.94
CA SER A 38 -0.66 3.40 6.66
C SER A 38 -0.68 4.49 5.61
N PHE A 39 0.38 5.29 5.61
CA PHE A 39 0.81 6.12 4.49
C PHE A 39 2.23 5.76 4.12
N LEU A 40 2.57 5.87 2.83
CA LEU A 40 3.93 5.65 2.36
C LEU A 40 4.38 6.85 1.54
N PHE A 41 5.49 7.47 1.96
CA PHE A 41 6.14 8.52 1.20
C PHE A 41 7.47 7.99 0.64
N LEU A 42 7.58 7.95 -0.69
CA LEU A 42 8.79 7.49 -1.37
C LEU A 42 9.63 8.65 -1.87
N GLU A 43 10.94 8.47 -1.81
CA GLU A 43 11.96 9.39 -2.31
C GLU A 43 13.01 8.61 -3.11
N PRO A 44 13.84 9.28 -3.92
CA PRO A 44 15.01 8.63 -4.52
C PRO A 44 15.89 7.99 -3.44
N GLY A 45 15.97 6.65 -3.45
CA GLY A 45 16.83 5.88 -2.53
C GLY A 45 16.15 5.36 -1.25
N GLY A 46 14.85 5.59 -1.05
CA GLY A 46 14.15 5.06 0.12
C GLY A 46 12.76 5.64 0.33
N GLY A 47 12.26 5.55 1.57
CA GLY A 47 10.98 6.13 1.92
C GLY A 47 10.65 6.03 3.39
N ARG A 48 9.49 6.58 3.76
CA ARG A 48 8.94 6.55 5.12
C ARG A 48 7.58 5.88 5.10
N LEU A 49 7.44 4.83 5.90
CA LEU A 49 6.18 4.15 6.16
C LEU A 49 5.61 4.64 7.48
N PHE A 50 4.48 5.33 7.42
CA PHE A 50 3.73 5.81 8.58
C PHE A 50 2.72 4.74 8.98
N VAL A 51 2.92 4.12 10.13
CA VAL A 51 2.10 2.98 10.61
C VAL A 51 2.11 2.95 12.14
N GLU A 52 1.18 2.22 12.75
CA GLU A 52 1.24 1.97 14.19
C GLU A 52 2.41 1.05 14.52
N GLU A 53 3.50 1.62 15.06
CA GLU A 53 4.77 0.93 15.28
C GLU A 53 4.66 -0.33 16.15
N LYS A 54 3.70 -0.36 17.08
CA LYS A 54 3.44 -1.53 17.95
C LYS A 54 3.01 -2.77 17.16
N LYS A 55 2.46 -2.59 15.96
CA LYS A 55 2.04 -3.68 15.07
C LYS A 55 3.20 -4.29 14.29
N VAL A 56 4.39 -3.67 14.32
CA VAL A 56 5.53 -4.08 13.49
C VAL A 56 6.50 -4.93 14.32
N PRO A 57 6.66 -6.23 14.03
CA PRO A 57 7.63 -7.07 14.72
C PRO A 57 9.07 -6.59 14.52
N ALA A 58 9.93 -6.80 15.52
CA ALA A 58 11.31 -6.31 15.50
C ALA A 58 12.10 -6.77 14.26
N GLY A 59 11.97 -8.03 13.84
CA GLY A 59 12.64 -8.54 12.64
C GLY A 59 12.16 -7.85 11.35
N LEU A 60 10.87 -7.51 11.27
CA LEU A 60 10.33 -6.77 10.13
C LEU A 60 10.86 -5.33 10.09
N ARG A 61 10.99 -4.67 11.24
CA ARG A 61 11.61 -3.34 11.33
C ARG A 61 13.03 -3.35 10.76
N THR A 62 13.85 -4.33 11.12
CA THR A 62 15.21 -4.47 10.58
C THR A 62 15.21 -4.67 9.07
N ASN A 63 14.32 -5.52 8.55
CA ASN A 63 14.21 -5.77 7.10
C ASN A 63 13.80 -4.50 6.33
N LEU A 64 12.83 -3.75 6.86
CA LEU A 64 12.39 -2.49 6.25
C LEU A 64 13.51 -1.45 6.25
N GLN A 65 14.22 -1.30 7.35
CA GLN A 65 15.37 -0.38 7.43
C GLN A 65 16.47 -0.77 6.44
N ALA A 66 16.78 -2.06 6.30
CA ALA A 66 17.74 -2.56 5.32
C ALA A 66 17.29 -2.32 3.86
N ALA A 67 15.97 -2.28 3.62
CA ALA A 67 15.37 -1.93 2.33
C ALA A 67 15.24 -0.40 2.11
N GLY A 68 15.73 0.43 3.03
CA GLY A 68 15.66 1.90 2.95
C GLY A 68 14.29 2.48 3.32
N ILE A 69 13.44 1.71 4.01
CA ILE A 69 12.14 2.15 4.52
C ILE A 69 12.25 2.46 6.01
N GLU A 70 12.14 3.73 6.34
CA GLU A 70 12.10 4.22 7.72
C GLU A 70 10.66 4.12 8.26
N LEU A 71 10.50 3.61 9.48
CA LEU A 71 9.20 3.57 10.15
C LEU A 71 8.96 4.87 10.90
N GLN A 72 7.75 5.38 10.78
CA GLN A 72 7.27 6.56 11.48
C GLN A 72 5.89 6.26 12.07
N ALA A 73 5.53 6.94 13.16
CA ALA A 73 4.21 6.79 13.76
C ALA A 73 3.11 7.26 12.79
N TYR A 74 2.01 6.52 12.69
CA TYR A 74 0.90 6.83 11.77
C TYR A 74 0.43 8.30 11.84
N ALA A 75 0.33 8.87 13.05
CA ALA A 75 -0.16 10.22 13.27
C ALA A 75 0.80 11.33 12.80
N THR A 76 2.09 11.05 12.58
CA THR A 76 3.09 12.08 12.24
C THR A 76 3.17 12.37 10.74
N VAL A 77 2.35 11.73 9.92
CA VAL A 77 2.32 11.97 8.47
C VAL A 77 2.04 13.44 8.14
N GLY A 78 1.11 14.09 8.86
CA GLY A 78 0.77 15.49 8.62
C GLY A 78 1.96 16.41 8.88
N ASP A 79 2.59 16.26 10.05
CA ASP A 79 3.78 17.03 10.44
C ASP A 79 4.93 16.83 9.46
N PHE A 80 5.14 15.58 9.01
CA PHE A 80 6.15 15.28 8.00
C PHE A 80 5.88 15.99 6.67
N LEU A 81 4.63 15.96 6.19
CA LEU A 81 4.24 16.60 4.94
C LEU A 81 4.38 18.12 5.02
N GLN A 82 4.02 18.73 6.16
CA GLN A 82 4.22 20.17 6.42
C GLN A 82 5.70 20.59 6.44
N ALA A 83 6.58 19.68 6.87
CA ALA A 83 8.02 19.93 6.96
C ALA A 83 8.75 19.80 5.61
N LEU A 84 8.05 19.41 4.54
CA LEU A 84 8.67 19.28 3.22
C LEU A 84 9.11 20.66 2.69
N PRO A 85 10.25 20.76 1.99
CA PRO A 85 10.65 21.99 1.34
C PRO A 85 9.63 22.43 0.29
N ALA A 86 9.26 23.72 0.27
CA ALA A 86 8.25 24.26 -0.66
C ALA A 86 8.53 23.97 -2.14
N GLY A 87 9.81 23.89 -2.54
CA GLY A 87 10.21 23.58 -3.92
C GLY A 87 10.17 22.09 -4.29
N LYS A 88 9.88 21.19 -3.34
CA LYS A 88 9.91 19.74 -3.57
C LYS A 88 8.70 19.32 -4.39
N LYS A 89 8.94 18.63 -5.51
CA LYS A 89 7.88 18.14 -6.40
C LYS A 89 7.31 16.84 -5.89
N VAL A 90 6.07 16.86 -5.42
CA VAL A 90 5.42 15.67 -4.83
C VAL A 90 4.30 15.20 -5.73
N LEU A 91 4.37 13.93 -6.16
CA LEU A 91 3.27 13.25 -6.82
C LEU A 91 2.22 12.83 -5.81
N ILE A 92 0.96 13.14 -6.10
CA ILE A 92 -0.21 12.69 -5.34
C ILE A 92 -1.35 12.31 -6.28
N ASP A 93 -2.09 11.25 -5.94
CA ASP A 93 -3.32 10.89 -6.63
C ASP A 93 -4.53 11.50 -5.89
N PRO A 94 -5.17 12.56 -6.44
CA PRO A 94 -6.28 13.25 -5.77
C PRO A 94 -7.53 12.36 -5.62
N ALA A 95 -7.67 11.28 -6.38
CA ALA A 95 -8.79 10.36 -6.24
C ALA A 95 -8.71 9.51 -4.97
N SER A 96 -7.52 9.39 -4.38
CA SER A 96 -7.25 8.56 -3.20
C SER A 96 -6.82 9.33 -1.97
N ALA A 97 -6.37 10.57 -2.11
CA ALA A 97 -5.97 11.41 -1.00
C ALA A 97 -7.20 12.01 -0.31
N ASN A 98 -7.25 11.93 1.02
CA ASN A 98 -8.27 12.64 1.79
C ASN A 98 -7.93 14.14 1.85
N ALA A 99 -8.95 14.96 2.12
CA ALA A 99 -8.81 16.43 2.12
C ALA A 99 -7.79 16.96 3.14
N GLU A 100 -7.68 16.31 4.31
CA GLU A 100 -6.74 16.70 5.36
C GLU A 100 -5.30 16.56 4.88
N ILE A 101 -4.92 15.37 4.39
CA ILE A 101 -3.59 15.07 3.86
C ILE A 101 -3.25 15.96 2.67
N TYR A 102 -4.23 16.19 1.79
CA TYR A 102 -4.04 17.08 0.64
C TYR A 102 -3.74 18.52 1.10
N ALA A 103 -4.44 19.03 2.11
CA ALA A 103 -4.23 20.37 2.65
C ALA A 103 -2.82 20.56 3.24
N GLN A 104 -2.25 19.51 3.84
CA GLN A 104 -0.88 19.55 4.39
C GLN A 104 0.19 19.82 3.33
N LEU A 105 -0.08 19.55 2.05
CA LEU A 105 0.85 19.75 0.93
C LEU A 105 0.65 21.06 0.16
N SER A 106 -0.23 21.94 0.64
CA SER A 106 -0.56 23.22 -0.03
C SER A 106 0.64 24.15 -0.29
N HIS A 107 1.73 24.00 0.46
CA HIS A 107 2.96 24.77 0.32
C HIS A 107 4.00 24.10 -0.60
N ALA A 108 3.82 22.82 -0.93
CA ALA A 108 4.73 22.04 -1.77
C ALA A 108 4.38 22.20 -3.25
N ALA A 109 5.34 21.90 -4.14
CA ALA A 109 5.09 21.85 -5.57
C ALA A 109 4.34 20.56 -5.94
N LEU A 110 3.02 20.56 -5.77
CA LEU A 110 2.18 19.41 -6.07
C LEU A 110 2.13 19.11 -7.57
N GLN A 111 2.32 17.83 -7.89
CA GLN A 111 2.03 17.27 -9.19
C GLN A 111 0.91 16.24 -9.01
N GLU A 112 -0.30 16.61 -9.38
CA GLU A 112 -1.41 15.66 -9.40
C GLU A 112 -1.23 14.68 -10.57
N GLY A 113 -1.54 13.42 -10.34
CA GLY A 113 -1.59 12.45 -11.41
C GLY A 113 -1.84 11.03 -10.94
N ASP A 114 -2.04 10.15 -11.92
CA ASP A 114 -2.45 8.77 -11.65
C ASP A 114 -1.46 8.02 -10.77
N ASN A 115 -2.01 7.17 -9.90
CA ASN A 115 -1.27 6.22 -9.08
C ASN A 115 -0.27 5.38 -9.90
N ILE A 116 0.99 5.37 -9.48
CA ILE A 116 2.06 4.60 -10.17
C ILE A 116 1.92 3.09 -9.91
N VAL A 117 1.49 2.71 -8.71
CA VAL A 117 1.43 1.31 -8.25
C VAL A 117 0.25 0.56 -8.87
N LEU A 118 -0.89 1.23 -9.03
CA LEU A 118 -2.12 0.64 -9.57
C LEU A 118 -1.89 -0.14 -10.89
N PRO A 119 -1.31 0.43 -11.97
CA PRO A 119 -1.08 -0.31 -13.20
C PRO A 119 -0.02 -1.42 -13.06
N LEU A 120 0.90 -1.30 -12.10
CA LEU A 120 1.92 -2.32 -11.86
C LEU A 120 1.31 -3.58 -11.25
N LYS A 121 0.47 -3.42 -10.22
CA LYS A 121 -0.24 -4.56 -9.61
C LYS A 121 -1.42 -5.06 -10.44
N ALA A 122 -1.89 -4.29 -11.42
CA ALA A 122 -2.96 -4.70 -12.32
C ALA A 122 -2.54 -5.89 -13.18
N ILE A 123 -1.28 -5.90 -13.65
CA ILE A 123 -0.71 -6.96 -14.49
C ILE A 123 0.05 -7.94 -13.60
N LYS A 124 -0.49 -9.15 -13.43
CA LYS A 124 0.09 -10.15 -12.53
C LYS A 124 1.26 -10.86 -13.21
N ASN A 125 2.30 -11.16 -12.44
CA ASN A 125 3.39 -12.00 -12.91
C ASN A 125 3.03 -13.50 -12.84
N GLU A 126 3.83 -14.36 -13.46
CA GLU A 126 3.55 -15.81 -13.52
C GLU A 126 3.45 -16.48 -12.14
N THR A 127 4.19 -15.99 -11.15
CA THR A 127 4.11 -16.50 -9.77
C THR A 127 2.76 -16.16 -9.14
N GLU A 128 2.31 -14.91 -9.27
CA GLU A 128 1.00 -14.46 -8.80
C GLU A 128 -0.13 -15.22 -9.49
N ILE A 129 -0.05 -15.40 -10.81
CA ILE A 129 -1.05 -16.15 -11.59
C ILE A 129 -1.07 -17.62 -11.17
N GLY A 130 0.10 -18.26 -11.01
CA GLY A 130 0.21 -19.64 -10.52
C GLY A 130 -0.46 -19.80 -9.16
N HIS A 131 -0.17 -18.89 -8.23
CA HIS A 131 -0.78 -18.90 -6.91
C HIS A 131 -2.30 -18.72 -6.94
N ILE A 132 -2.83 -17.83 -7.79
CA ILE A 132 -4.28 -17.66 -7.97
C ILE A 132 -4.92 -18.98 -8.40
N ARG A 133 -4.32 -19.73 -9.34
CA ARG A 133 -4.84 -21.03 -9.77
C ARG A 133 -4.91 -22.03 -8.62
N GLU A 134 -3.86 -22.11 -7.80
CA GLU A 134 -3.83 -22.98 -6.62
C GLU A 134 -4.91 -22.62 -5.59
N VAL A 135 -5.11 -21.33 -5.33
CA VAL A 135 -6.14 -20.84 -4.41
C VAL A 135 -7.54 -21.15 -4.94
N MET A 136 -7.79 -20.97 -6.24
CA MET A 136 -9.08 -21.32 -6.86
C MET A 136 -9.40 -22.82 -6.78
N VAL A 137 -8.40 -23.70 -6.83
CA VAL A 137 -8.61 -25.14 -6.59
C VAL A 137 -9.10 -25.39 -5.16
N LYS A 138 -8.50 -24.73 -4.17
CA LYS A 138 -8.91 -24.85 -2.76
C LYS A 138 -10.33 -24.32 -2.54
N ASP A 139 -10.66 -23.20 -3.18
CA ASP A 139 -12.01 -22.62 -3.14
C ASP A 139 -13.05 -23.55 -3.78
N GLY A 140 -12.73 -24.16 -4.92
CA GLY A 140 -13.57 -25.18 -5.55
C GLY A 140 -13.85 -26.39 -4.65
N VAL A 141 -12.85 -26.86 -3.88
CA VAL A 141 -13.05 -27.92 -2.87
C VAL A 141 -13.98 -27.46 -1.75
N ALA A 142 -13.88 -26.20 -1.31
CA ALA A 142 -14.76 -25.64 -0.29
C ALA A 142 -16.21 -25.58 -0.79
N LEU A 143 -16.43 -25.09 -2.02
CA LEU A 143 -17.74 -25.06 -2.67
C LEU A 143 -18.34 -26.47 -2.84
N LEU A 144 -17.54 -27.45 -3.26
CA LEU A 144 -18.01 -28.84 -3.37
C LEU A 144 -18.49 -29.39 -2.02
N LYS A 145 -17.73 -29.14 -0.94
CA LYS A 145 -18.13 -29.56 0.41
C LYS A 145 -19.41 -28.88 0.86
N LEU A 146 -19.56 -27.59 0.56
CA LEU A 146 -20.78 -26.82 0.85
C LEU A 146 -21.98 -27.42 0.12
N TYR A 147 -21.87 -27.68 -1.19
CA TYR A 147 -22.98 -28.24 -1.96
C TYR A 147 -23.38 -29.63 -1.50
N ARG A 148 -22.41 -30.51 -1.21
CA ARG A 148 -22.70 -31.84 -0.65
C ARG A 148 -23.44 -31.73 0.69
N TRP A 149 -23.05 -30.79 1.54
CA TRP A 149 -23.72 -30.56 2.82
C TRP A 149 -25.16 -30.05 2.62
N LEU A 150 -25.37 -29.12 1.69
CA LEU A 150 -26.71 -28.61 1.36
C LEU A 150 -27.62 -29.73 0.84
N GLU A 151 -27.13 -30.55 -0.09
CA GLU A 151 -27.88 -31.68 -0.64
C GLU A 151 -28.32 -32.66 0.46
N ALA A 152 -27.39 -33.06 1.33
CA ALA A 152 -27.68 -34.00 2.42
C ALA A 152 -28.59 -33.43 3.53
N THR A 153 -28.76 -32.10 3.60
CA THR A 153 -29.55 -31.43 4.64
C THR A 153 -30.95 -31.02 4.14
N LEU A 154 -31.08 -30.74 2.83
CA LEU A 154 -32.29 -30.19 2.23
C LEU A 154 -33.10 -31.21 1.41
N GLN A 155 -32.52 -32.38 1.08
CA GLN A 155 -33.21 -33.52 0.48
C GLN A 155 -33.48 -34.60 1.53
#